data_AF-A0A1J5DEM9-F1
#
_entry.id   AF-A0A1J5DEM9-F1
#
_cell.length_a   1.000
_cell.length_b   1.000
_cell.length_c   1.000
_cell.angle_alpha   90.00
_cell.angle_beta   90.00
_cell.angle_gamma   90.00
#
_symmetry.space_group_name_H-M   'P 1'
#
loop_
_entity.id
_entity.type
_entity.pdbx_description
1 polymer ?
#
loop_
_entity_poly.entity_id
_entity_poly.type
_entity_poly.pdbx_seq_one_letter_code
_entity_poly.pdbx_strand_id
1 'polypeptide(L)'
;MDKRGPKQQRWDAASSRAREELLRPCPYIGFDHDRIGVHCLSREAYGIAEQSFRRAIWLNPYEPGFHLHLAYALIRQKRHEEALGVLDELREKRPDFVQERELREAILGVHRR
;
A
#
# COMPACT_ATOMS: atom_id res chain seq x y z
N MET A 1 -26.74 -9.00 -9.51
CA MET A 1 -27.43 -8.76 -8.22
C MET A 1 -26.81 -9.73 -7.21
N ASP A 2 -25.82 -9.29 -6.44
CA ASP A 2 -25.12 -10.15 -5.47
C ASP A 2 -26.07 -10.46 -4.30
N LYS A 3 -26.34 -11.75 -4.06
CA LYS A 3 -27.33 -12.25 -3.08
C LYS A 3 -26.73 -12.54 -1.69
N ARG A 4 -25.49 -12.14 -1.44
CA ARG A 4 -24.82 -12.43 -0.16
C ARG A 4 -25.28 -11.48 0.94
N GLY A 5 -25.82 -12.04 2.02
CA GLY A 5 -26.26 -11.28 3.20
C GLY A 5 -25.08 -10.65 3.96
N PRO A 6 -25.33 -9.64 4.82
CA PRO A 6 -24.29 -8.86 5.50
C PRO A 6 -23.36 -9.69 6.40
N LYS A 7 -23.84 -10.82 6.93
CA LYS A 7 -22.97 -11.81 7.60
C LYS A 7 -22.00 -12.44 6.61
N GLN A 8 -22.47 -12.90 5.44
CA GLN A 8 -21.65 -13.57 4.41
C GLN A 8 -20.53 -12.68 3.85
N GLN A 9 -20.83 -11.40 3.56
CA GLN A 9 -19.80 -10.44 3.17
C GLN A 9 -18.77 -10.15 4.29
N ARG A 10 -19.20 -10.17 5.55
CA ARG A 10 -18.31 -10.02 6.70
C ARG A 10 -17.42 -11.24 6.92
N TRP A 11 -17.92 -12.45 6.61
CA TRP A 11 -17.08 -13.64 6.51
C TRP A 11 -16.08 -13.47 5.35
N ASP A 12 -16.46 -12.95 4.19
CA ASP A 12 -15.56 -12.85 3.03
C ASP A 12 -14.32 -11.95 3.27
N ALA A 13 -14.49 -10.73 3.81
CA ALA A 13 -13.36 -9.81 4.03
C ALA A 13 -12.48 -10.18 5.24
N ALA A 14 -13.10 -10.54 6.38
CA ALA A 14 -12.36 -10.97 7.57
C ALA A 14 -11.69 -12.34 7.36
N SER A 15 -12.32 -13.24 6.59
CA SER A 15 -11.73 -14.52 6.20
C SER A 15 -10.61 -14.34 5.18
N SER A 16 -10.68 -13.33 4.28
CA SER A 16 -9.54 -13.00 3.41
C SER A 16 -8.31 -12.57 4.21
N ARG A 17 -8.45 -11.63 5.15
CA ARG A 17 -7.33 -11.18 5.98
C ARG A 17 -6.75 -12.29 6.87
N ALA A 18 -7.61 -13.06 7.53
CA ALA A 18 -7.16 -14.20 8.35
C ALA A 18 -6.44 -15.24 7.50
N ARG A 19 -6.91 -15.48 6.27
CA ARG A 19 -6.29 -16.38 5.30
C ARG A 19 -4.97 -15.81 4.76
N GLU A 20 -4.87 -14.53 4.47
CA GLU A 20 -3.63 -13.86 4.05
C GLU A 20 -2.56 -13.95 5.14
N GLU A 21 -2.93 -13.70 6.39
CA GLU A 21 -2.01 -13.80 7.52
C GLU A 21 -1.59 -15.25 7.80
N LEU A 22 -2.48 -16.22 7.56
CA LEU A 22 -2.15 -17.64 7.69
C LEU A 22 -1.27 -18.16 6.55
N LEU A 23 -1.49 -17.69 5.32
CA LEU A 23 -0.84 -18.20 4.11
C LEU A 23 0.40 -17.39 3.70
N ARG A 24 0.66 -16.23 4.31
CA ARG A 24 1.88 -15.48 4.02
C ARG A 24 3.11 -16.31 4.42
N PRO A 25 4.13 -16.43 3.55
CA PRO A 25 5.30 -17.25 3.85
C PRO A 25 6.05 -16.83 5.13
N CYS A 26 6.14 -15.52 5.37
CA CYS A 26 6.77 -14.95 6.56
C CYS A 26 6.21 -13.55 6.86
N PRO A 27 5.87 -13.23 8.12
CA PRO A 27 5.47 -11.89 8.56
C PRO A 27 6.51 -10.78 8.33
N TYR A 28 7.78 -11.15 8.26
CA TYR A 28 8.90 -10.20 8.30
C TYR A 28 9.65 -10.05 6.97
N ILE A 29 9.29 -10.82 5.94
CA ILE A 29 9.96 -10.74 4.64
C ILE A 29 9.64 -9.42 3.94
N GLY A 30 10.66 -8.76 3.37
CA GLY A 30 10.53 -7.48 2.68
C GLY A 30 10.76 -6.24 3.55
N PHE A 31 10.77 -6.35 4.89
CA PHE A 31 11.06 -5.22 5.78
C PHE A 31 12.50 -4.71 5.69
N ASP A 32 13.43 -5.55 5.25
CA ASP A 32 14.80 -5.16 4.90
C ASP A 32 14.82 -4.20 3.70
N HIS A 33 14.07 -4.53 2.65
CA HIS A 33 13.89 -3.66 1.49
C HIS A 33 13.11 -2.39 1.84
N ASP A 34 12.10 -2.48 2.70
CA ASP A 34 11.38 -1.31 3.19
C ASP A 34 12.30 -0.34 3.96
N ARG A 35 13.14 -0.85 4.86
CA ARG A 35 14.12 -0.05 5.59
C ARG A 35 15.12 0.64 4.67
N ILE A 36 15.61 -0.07 3.64
CA ILE A 36 16.46 0.53 2.61
C ILE A 36 15.69 1.65 1.89
N GLY A 37 14.43 1.40 1.52
CA GLY A 37 13.59 2.37 0.85
C GLY A 37 13.35 3.63 1.68
N VAL A 38 13.03 3.49 2.97
CA VAL A 38 12.86 4.61 3.92
C VAL A 38 14.16 5.38 4.09
N HIS A 39 15.29 4.68 4.20
CA HIS A 39 16.60 5.34 4.22
C HIS A 39 16.83 6.15 2.95
N CYS A 40 16.59 5.58 1.77
CA CYS A 40 16.72 6.27 0.49
C CYS A 40 15.75 7.47 0.35
N LEU A 41 14.52 7.37 0.86
CA LEU A 41 13.58 8.50 0.93
C LEU A 41 14.16 9.68 1.72
N SER A 42 14.76 9.41 2.88
CA SER A 42 15.39 10.45 3.71
C SER A 42 16.57 11.15 3.01
N ARG A 43 17.15 10.49 2.00
CA ARG A 43 18.27 10.99 1.18
C ARG A 43 17.80 11.56 -0.16
N GLU A 44 16.49 11.69 -0.35
CA GLU A 44 15.86 12.14 -1.59
C GLU A 44 16.15 11.26 -2.81
N ALA A 45 16.66 10.04 -2.60
CA ALA A 45 16.94 9.06 -3.64
C ALA A 45 15.66 8.30 -4.03
N TYR A 46 14.65 9.01 -4.51
CA TYR A 46 13.29 8.50 -4.65
C TYR A 46 13.17 7.30 -5.62
N GLY A 47 13.96 7.28 -6.70
CA GLY A 47 13.94 6.16 -7.65
C GLY A 47 14.52 4.85 -7.07
N ILE A 48 15.49 4.94 -6.16
CA ILE A 48 16.01 3.76 -5.44
C ILE A 48 15.02 3.34 -4.36
N ALA A 49 14.40 4.31 -3.68
CA ALA A 49 13.35 4.05 -2.70
C ALA A 49 12.17 3.30 -3.33
N GLU A 50 11.66 3.77 -4.48
CA GLU A 50 10.60 3.09 -5.22
C GLU A 50 10.96 1.64 -5.55
N GLN A 51 12.14 1.39 -6.12
CA GLN A 51 12.57 0.03 -6.45
C GLN A 51 12.60 -0.87 -5.21
N SER A 52 13.04 -0.33 -4.08
CA SER A 52 13.08 -1.04 -2.81
C SER A 52 11.68 -1.37 -2.30
N PHE A 53 10.74 -0.41 -2.32
CA PHE A 53 9.35 -0.67 -1.92
C PHE A 53 8.64 -1.65 -2.86
N ARG A 54 8.85 -1.55 -4.17
CA ARG A 54 8.32 -2.55 -5.13
C ARG A 54 8.84 -3.95 -4.82
N ARG A 55 10.11 -4.08 -4.42
CA ARG A 55 10.66 -5.37 -4.00
C ARG A 55 10.05 -5.86 -2.69
N ALA A 56 9.84 -4.97 -1.72
CA ALA A 56 9.15 -5.29 -0.47
C ALA A 56 7.72 -5.81 -0.73
N ILE A 57 6.97 -5.14 -1.62
CA ILE A 57 5.63 -5.55 -2.06
C ILE A 57 5.66 -6.91 -2.77
N TRP A 58 6.63 -7.16 -3.65
CA TRP A 58 6.74 -8.45 -4.34
C TRP A 58 7.00 -9.60 -3.36
N LEU A 59 7.85 -9.37 -2.35
CA LEU A 59 8.15 -10.37 -1.32
C LEU A 59 6.95 -10.61 -0.41
N ASN A 60 6.20 -9.55 -0.12
CA ASN A 60 5.11 -9.58 0.82
C ASN A 60 4.03 -8.55 0.42
N PRO A 61 3.07 -8.97 -0.42
CA PRO A 61 2.06 -8.07 -0.96
C PRO A 61 0.96 -7.69 0.05
N TYR A 62 0.95 -8.34 1.22
CA TYR A 62 -0.10 -8.22 2.24
C TYR A 62 0.20 -7.15 3.30
N GLU A 63 1.42 -6.61 3.31
CA GLU A 63 1.85 -5.54 4.21
C GLU A 63 1.44 -4.16 3.65
N PRO A 64 0.43 -3.49 4.23
CA PRO A 64 -0.06 -2.22 3.73
C PRO A 64 0.97 -1.08 3.81
N GLY A 65 1.91 -1.15 4.78
CA GLY A 65 2.94 -0.13 4.94
C GLY A 65 3.82 0.05 3.69
N PHE A 66 4.13 -1.03 2.99
CA PHE A 66 4.98 -0.97 1.80
C PHE A 66 4.33 -0.22 0.64
N HIS A 67 3.01 -0.38 0.48
CA HIS A 67 2.22 0.37 -0.52
C HIS A 67 2.15 1.86 -0.17
N LEU A 68 2.00 2.19 1.12
CA LEU A 68 2.00 3.59 1.57
C LEU A 68 3.35 4.27 1.29
N HIS A 69 4.46 3.60 1.59
CA HIS A 69 5.79 4.12 1.31
C HIS A 69 6.09 4.23 -0.19
N LEU A 70 5.61 3.27 -1.01
CA LEU A 70 5.68 3.36 -2.47
C LEU A 70 4.91 4.59 -2.98
N ALA A 71 3.67 4.78 -2.52
CA ALA A 71 2.87 5.95 -2.89
C ALA A 71 3.59 7.25 -2.50
N TYR A 72 4.19 7.32 -1.31
CA TYR A 72 4.99 8.47 -0.88
C TYR A 72 6.19 8.72 -1.81
N ALA A 73 6.95 7.67 -2.18
CA ALA A 73 8.06 7.79 -3.10
C ALA A 73 7.63 8.29 -4.50
N LEU A 74 6.47 7.84 -4.98
CA LEU A 74 5.89 8.30 -6.25
C LEU A 74 5.43 9.76 -6.20
N ILE A 75 4.83 10.18 -5.07
CA ILE A 75 4.47 11.60 -4.83
C ILE A 75 5.72 12.48 -4.89
N ARG A 76 6.81 12.08 -4.22
CA ARG A 76 8.08 12.83 -4.26
C ARG A 76 8.70 12.92 -5.65
N GLN A 77 8.42 11.94 -6.51
CA GLN A 77 8.78 11.95 -7.92
C GLN A 77 7.78 12.70 -8.83
N LYS A 78 6.74 13.32 -8.26
CA LYS A 78 5.64 13.98 -8.99
C LYS A 78 4.82 13.04 -9.88
N ARG A 79 4.90 11.73 -9.65
CA ARG A 79 4.15 10.68 -10.37
C ARG A 79 2.82 10.42 -9.67
N HIS A 80 1.97 11.43 -9.66
CA HIS A 80 0.75 11.47 -8.85
C HIS A 80 -0.31 10.45 -9.30
N GLU A 81 -0.48 10.24 -10.60
CA GLU A 81 -1.46 9.26 -11.12
C GLU A 81 -1.11 7.83 -10.69
N GLU A 82 0.18 7.46 -10.76
CA GLU A 82 0.64 6.15 -10.30
C GLU A 82 0.52 6.01 -8.79
N ALA A 83 0.82 7.07 -8.02
CA ALA A 83 0.61 7.06 -6.58
C ALA A 83 -0.87 6.83 -6.22
N LEU A 84 -1.81 7.47 -6.93
CA LEU A 84 -3.25 7.25 -6.74
C LEU A 84 -3.64 5.80 -7.05
N GLY A 85 -3.10 5.21 -8.12
CA GLY A 85 -3.33 3.81 -8.45
C GLY A 85 -2.89 2.86 -7.33
N VAL A 86 -1.71 3.08 -6.74
CA VAL A 86 -1.23 2.28 -5.59
C VAL A 86 -2.16 2.44 -4.38
N LEU A 87 -2.63 3.66 -4.09
CA LEU A 87 -3.54 3.92 -2.98
C LEU A 87 -4.94 3.31 -3.22
N ASP A 88 -5.40 3.29 -4.47
CA ASP A 88 -6.67 2.65 -4.85
C ASP A 88 -6.61 1.14 -4.64
N GLU A 89 -5.54 0.48 -5.10
CA GLU A 89 -5.32 -0.96 -4.84
C GLU A 89 -5.23 -1.28 -3.34
N LEU A 90 -4.51 -0.43 -2.59
CA LEU A 90 -4.39 -0.58 -1.14
C LEU A 90 -5.75 -0.49 -0.47
N ARG A 91 -6.58 0.47 -0.86
CA ARG A 91 -7.92 0.66 -0.30
C ARG A 91 -8.87 -0.47 -0.65
N GLU A 92 -8.80 -1.01 -1.86
CA GLU A 92 -9.61 -2.16 -2.25
C GLU A 92 -9.30 -3.38 -1.38
N LYS A 93 -8.01 -3.63 -1.10
CA LYS A 93 -7.54 -4.77 -0.29
C LYS A 93 -7.65 -4.52 1.22
N ARG A 94 -7.51 -3.28 1.66
CA ARG A 94 -7.52 -2.85 3.07
C ARG A 94 -8.40 -1.59 3.23
N PRO A 95 -9.74 -1.72 3.15
CA PRO A 95 -10.65 -0.59 3.35
C PRO A 95 -10.55 0.04 4.75
N ASP A 96 -10.02 -0.70 5.73
CA ASP A 96 -9.79 -0.28 7.11
C ASP A 96 -8.47 0.49 7.30
N PHE A 97 -7.57 0.49 6.32
CA PHE A 97 -6.27 1.17 6.40
C PHE A 97 -6.40 2.65 6.03
N VAL A 98 -6.84 3.45 7.02
CA VAL A 98 -7.17 4.87 6.84
C VAL A 98 -5.97 5.78 6.57
N GLN A 99 -4.74 5.31 6.83
CA GLN A 99 -3.50 6.09 6.68
C GLN A 99 -3.24 6.52 5.22
N GLU A 100 -3.79 5.81 4.24
CA GLU A 100 -3.67 6.18 2.82
C GLU A 100 -4.39 7.49 2.46
N ARG A 101 -5.43 7.85 3.23
CA ARG A 101 -6.31 8.98 2.94
C ARG A 101 -5.57 10.31 2.93
N GLU A 102 -4.66 10.51 3.87
CA GLU A 102 -3.87 11.74 3.99
C GLU A 102 -3.04 11.97 2.72
N LEU A 103 -2.34 10.92 2.25
CA LEU A 103 -1.52 10.99 1.05
C LEU A 103 -2.38 11.25 -0.20
N ARG A 104 -3.56 10.61 -0.28
CA ARG A 104 -4.49 10.87 -1.39
C ARG A 104 -5.00 12.30 -1.39
N GLU A 105 -5.43 12.80 -0.24
CA GLU A 105 -5.91 14.18 -0.09
C GLU A 105 -4.81 15.18 -0.46
N ALA A 106 -3.56 14.90 -0.08
CA ALA A 106 -2.40 15.70 -0.50
C ALA A 106 -2.24 15.72 -2.03
N ILE A 107 -2.35 14.58 -2.72
CA ILE A 107 -2.29 14.52 -4.20
C ILE A 107 -3.44 15.32 -4.83
N LEU A 108 -4.68 15.06 -4.40
CA LEU A 108 -5.87 15.66 -5.01
C LEU A 108 -6.02 17.16 -4.67
N GLY A 109 -5.50 17.60 -3.53
CA GLY A 109 -5.48 19.00 -3.12
C GLY A 109 -4.48 19.85 -3.92
N VAL A 110 -3.41 19.25 -4.44
CA VAL A 110 -2.45 19.91 -5.33
C VAL A 110 -3.04 20.15 -6.73
N HIS A 111 -4.00 19.34 -7.18
CA HIS A 111 -4.63 19.47 -8.50
C HIS A 111 -5.93 20.29 -8.50
N ARG A 112 -6.37 20.77 -7.34
CA ARG A 112 -7.63 21.52 -7.18
C ARG A 112 -7.42 23.04 -7.00
N ARG A 113 -6.23 23.56 -7.28
CA ARG A 113 -5.89 24.99 -7.25
C ARG A 113 -5.53 25.51 -8.63
#